data_AF-A0A6N8VBW6-F1
#
_entry.id   AF-A0A6N8VBW6-F1
#
_cell.length_a   1.000
_cell.length_b   1.000
_cell.length_c   1.000
_cell.angle_alpha   90.00
_cell.angle_beta   90.00
_cell.angle_gamma   90.00
#
_symmetry.space_group_name_H-M   'P 1'
#
loop_
_entity.id
_entity.type
_entity.pdbx_description
1 polymer ?
#
loop_
_entity_poly.entity_id
_entity_poly.type
_entity_poly.pdbx_seq_one_letter_code
_entity_poly.pdbx_strand_id
1 'polypeptide(L)'
;MLATLRQLAPCTPAEMASALRRLHQAGIRRGFVLVAPTALPRQPFMDPAEYEDPGRELHWWSGLCDLIQEQAGLGVVLVDAAHAGLEPARVLDGARLQKRIAVLEDLTRAERSALLEISRGVCTGDRGLLIEARVLEAPHYEPWEAHMAILGEAVHDLFPSAASGALPASA
;
A
#
# COMPACT_ATOMS: atom_id res chain seq x y z
N MET A 1 0.66 -14.03 -28.92
CA MET A 1 1.84 -13.13 -28.90
C MET A 1 1.93 -12.52 -27.51
N LEU A 2 2.61 -13.20 -26.59
CA LEU A 2 2.86 -12.70 -25.23
C LEU A 2 3.98 -11.67 -25.34
N ALA A 3 3.63 -10.39 -25.23
CA ALA A 3 4.61 -9.35 -25.03
C ALA A 3 5.42 -9.73 -23.79
N THR A 4 6.72 -9.90 -23.96
CA THR A 4 7.69 -10.08 -22.90
C THR A 4 7.41 -9.01 -21.85
N LEU A 5 6.88 -9.39 -20.69
CA LEU A 5 6.88 -8.51 -19.52
C LEU A 5 8.36 -8.19 -19.32
N ARG A 6 8.79 -7.01 -19.78
CA ARG A 6 10.13 -6.51 -19.54
C ARG A 6 10.28 -6.56 -18.03
N GLN A 7 11.16 -7.45 -17.55
CA GLN A 7 11.57 -7.45 -16.15
C GLN A 7 11.94 -6.00 -15.82
N LEU A 8 11.23 -5.42 -14.86
CA LEU A 8 11.62 -4.13 -14.32
C LEU A 8 13.02 -4.36 -13.73
N ALA A 9 13.98 -3.54 -14.14
CA ALA A 9 15.31 -3.61 -13.56
C ALA A 9 15.19 -3.30 -12.05
N PRO A 10 15.91 -4.05 -11.18
CA PRO A 10 15.91 -3.77 -9.76
C PRO A 10 16.38 -2.33 -9.50
N CYS A 11 15.80 -1.70 -8.50
CA CYS A 11 16.15 -0.33 -8.14
C CYS A 11 17.64 -0.22 -7.79
N THR A 12 18.24 0.88 -8.24
CA THR A 12 19.62 1.20 -7.86
C THR A 12 19.71 1.53 -6.37
N PRO A 13 20.89 1.38 -5.75
CA PRO A 13 21.08 1.75 -4.34
C PRO A 13 20.72 3.22 -4.03
N ALA A 14 20.92 4.13 -5.00
CA ALA A 14 20.58 5.54 -4.87
C ALA A 14 19.07 5.78 -4.82
N GLU A 15 18.30 5.08 -5.67
CA GLU A 15 16.83 5.13 -5.68
C GLU A 15 16.27 4.55 -4.38
N MET A 16 16.84 3.43 -3.92
CA MET A 16 16.48 2.81 -2.64
C MET A 16 16.75 3.73 -1.46
N ALA A 17 17.92 4.37 -1.42
CA ALA A 17 18.26 5.35 -0.39
C ALA A 17 17.33 6.57 -0.42
N SER A 18 16.87 7.00 -1.61
CA SER A 18 15.90 8.09 -1.72
C SER A 18 14.55 7.72 -1.10
N ALA A 19 14.02 6.53 -1.43
CA ALA A 19 12.77 6.04 -0.89
C ALA A 19 12.84 5.87 0.65
N LEU A 20 13.92 5.27 1.16
CA LEU A 20 14.14 5.11 2.60
C LEU A 20 14.22 6.45 3.35
N ARG A 21 14.84 7.48 2.74
CA ARG A 21 14.85 8.83 3.33
C ARG A 21 13.46 9.43 3.42
N ARG A 22 12.64 9.31 2.38
CA ARG A 22 11.24 9.77 2.41
C ARG A 22 10.44 9.07 3.51
N LEU A 23 10.56 7.74 3.63
CA LEU A 23 9.89 6.97 4.69
C LEU A 23 10.33 7.42 6.09
N HIS A 24 11.63 7.62 6.28
CA HIS A 24 12.16 8.10 7.55
C HIS A 24 11.63 9.50 7.92
N GLN A 25 11.64 10.43 6.96
CA GLN A 25 11.11 11.78 7.14
C GLN A 25 9.61 11.78 7.45
N ALA A 26 8.87 10.84 6.85
CA ALA A 26 7.45 10.62 7.11
C ALA A 26 7.15 9.82 8.39
N GLY A 27 8.18 9.47 9.18
CA GLY A 27 8.01 8.78 10.47
C GLY A 27 7.74 7.27 10.36
N ILE A 28 7.85 6.68 9.17
CA ILE A 28 7.67 5.24 8.95
C ILE A 28 8.98 4.52 9.33
N ARG A 29 9.01 3.94 10.53
CA ARG A 29 10.21 3.29 11.12
C ARG A 29 10.18 1.76 11.15
N ARG A 30 9.03 1.17 10.84
CA ARG A 30 8.82 -0.28 10.75
C ARG A 30 8.37 -0.63 9.33
N GLY A 31 8.28 -1.92 9.01
CA GLY A 31 7.73 -2.35 7.72
C GLY A 31 6.37 -1.71 7.45
N PHE A 32 6.04 -1.50 6.18
CA PHE A 32 4.84 -0.79 5.76
C PHE A 32 4.12 -1.51 4.62
N VAL A 33 2.83 -1.22 4.48
CA VAL A 33 2.03 -1.57 3.31
C VAL A 33 1.89 -0.31 2.44
N LEU A 34 2.17 -0.45 1.15
CA LEU A 34 1.92 0.60 0.17
C LEU A 34 0.44 0.53 -0.23
N VAL A 35 -0.27 1.62 -0.07
CA VAL A 35 -1.70 1.71 -0.37
C VAL A 35 -1.91 2.78 -1.42
N ALA A 36 -2.54 2.41 -2.54
CA ALA A 36 -2.95 3.35 -3.57
C ALA A 36 -4.49 3.33 -3.67
N PRO A 37 -5.18 4.25 -2.96
CA PRO A 37 -6.63 4.29 -2.91
C PRO A 37 -7.23 4.52 -4.30
N THR A 38 -8.25 3.76 -4.63
CA THR A 38 -8.98 3.84 -5.91
C THR A 38 -10.47 3.76 -5.64
N ALA A 39 -11.28 4.24 -6.59
CA ALA A 39 -12.70 3.93 -6.58
C ALA A 39 -12.89 2.41 -6.53
N LEU A 40 -13.69 1.93 -5.57
CA LEU A 40 -13.81 0.49 -5.34
C LEU A 40 -14.76 -0.09 -6.39
N PRO A 41 -14.37 -1.10 -7.18
CA PRO A 41 -15.34 -1.82 -8.00
C PRO A 41 -16.41 -2.43 -7.09
N ARG A 42 -17.64 -2.59 -7.62
CA ARG A 42 -18.75 -3.20 -6.88
C ARG A 42 -18.29 -4.50 -6.21
N GLN A 43 -18.15 -4.47 -4.89
CA GLN A 43 -17.64 -5.61 -4.14
C GLN A 43 -18.71 -6.72 -4.14
N PRO A 44 -18.33 -7.98 -4.36
CA PRO A 44 -19.30 -9.07 -4.53
C PRO A 44 -20.21 -9.34 -3.31
N PHE A 45 -19.90 -8.75 -2.14
CA PHE A 45 -20.60 -8.99 -0.88
C PHE A 45 -21.30 -7.75 -0.30
N MET A 46 -21.24 -6.60 -0.97
CA MET A 46 -21.84 -5.36 -0.48
C MET A 46 -23.25 -5.16 -1.03
N ASP A 47 -24.17 -4.72 -0.16
CA ASP A 47 -25.56 -4.43 -0.52
C ASP A 47 -25.63 -3.31 -1.58
N PRO A 48 -26.41 -3.50 -2.66
CA PRO A 48 -26.76 -2.48 -3.65
C PRO A 48 -27.11 -1.09 -3.08
N ALA A 49 -27.78 -1.02 -1.93
CA ALA A 49 -28.20 0.24 -1.32
C ALA A 49 -27.02 1.03 -0.71
N GLU A 50 -25.91 0.36 -0.39
CA GLU A 50 -24.75 1.00 0.20
C GLU A 50 -23.84 1.66 -0.86
N TYR A 51 -24.08 1.48 -2.17
CA TYR A 51 -23.24 2.08 -3.23
C TYR A 51 -23.52 3.58 -3.49
N GLU A 52 -24.57 4.15 -2.88
CA GLU A 52 -25.00 5.52 -3.15
C GLU A 52 -24.42 6.57 -2.18
N ASP A 53 -23.62 6.16 -1.18
CA ASP A 53 -22.99 7.09 -0.22
C ASP A 53 -21.66 7.66 -0.75
N PRO A 54 -21.57 8.98 -1.03
CA PRO A 54 -20.38 9.64 -1.58
C PRO A 54 -19.17 9.69 -0.62
N GLY A 55 -19.32 9.34 0.66
CA GLY A 55 -18.21 9.25 1.63
C GLY A 55 -17.67 7.83 1.84
N ARG A 56 -18.37 6.81 1.34
CA ARG A 56 -18.12 5.41 1.68
C ARG A 56 -16.74 4.93 1.29
N GLU A 57 -16.30 5.24 0.07
CA GLU A 57 -15.03 4.71 -0.42
C GLU A 57 -13.86 5.24 0.42
N LEU A 58 -13.90 6.53 0.79
CA LEU A 58 -12.94 7.12 1.72
C LEU A 58 -12.97 6.42 3.07
N HIS A 59 -14.16 6.25 3.68
CA HIS A 59 -14.28 5.57 4.97
C HIS A 59 -13.78 4.12 4.93
N TRP A 60 -14.03 3.40 3.83
CA TRP A 60 -13.56 2.03 3.66
C TRP A 60 -12.03 1.98 3.60
N TRP A 61 -11.41 2.85 2.80
CA TRP A 61 -9.96 2.92 2.68
C TRP A 61 -9.29 3.36 3.98
N SER A 62 -9.88 4.34 4.68
CA SER A 62 -9.44 4.76 6.01
C SER A 62 -9.51 3.60 7.01
N GLY A 63 -10.63 2.86 7.01
CA GLY A 63 -10.81 1.67 7.85
C GLY A 63 -9.81 0.57 7.55
N LEU A 64 -9.45 0.33 6.29
CA LEU A 64 -8.38 -0.61 5.92
C LEU A 64 -7.02 -0.14 6.47
N CYS A 65 -6.72 1.16 6.40
CA CYS A 65 -5.46 1.70 6.94
C CYS A 65 -5.37 1.54 8.46
N ASP A 66 -6.48 1.75 9.17
CA ASP A 66 -6.57 1.49 10.60
C ASP A 66 -6.38 -0.01 10.89
N LEU A 67 -7.04 -0.89 10.12
CA LEU A 67 -6.95 -2.34 10.26
C LEU A 67 -5.51 -2.86 10.08
N ILE A 68 -4.80 -2.38 9.06
CA ILE A 68 -3.38 -2.71 8.82
C ILE A 68 -2.52 -2.33 10.03
N GLN A 69 -2.75 -1.14 10.60
CA GLN A 69 -1.95 -0.68 11.74
C GLN A 69 -2.25 -1.43 13.04
N GLU A 70 -3.52 -1.71 13.32
CA GLU A 70 -3.94 -2.41 14.55
C GLU A 70 -3.56 -3.89 14.51
N GLN A 71 -3.90 -4.57 13.41
CA GLN A 71 -3.81 -6.03 13.35
C GLN A 71 -2.45 -6.51 12.82
N ALA A 72 -1.87 -5.82 11.82
CA ALA A 72 -0.56 -6.19 11.27
C ALA A 72 0.60 -5.44 11.95
N GLY A 73 0.33 -4.38 12.70
CA GLY A 73 1.38 -3.59 13.36
C GLY A 73 2.32 -2.85 12.40
N LEU A 74 1.95 -2.76 11.11
CA LEU A 74 2.73 -2.13 10.04
C LEU A 74 2.42 -0.64 9.93
N GLY A 75 3.33 0.11 9.30
CA GLY A 75 3.01 1.45 8.79
C GLY A 75 2.16 1.37 7.52
N VAL A 76 1.53 2.47 7.15
CA VAL A 76 0.81 2.61 5.88
C VAL A 76 1.42 3.77 5.11
N VAL A 77 1.71 3.56 3.83
CA VAL A 77 2.17 4.62 2.92
C VAL A 77 1.12 4.77 1.84
N LEU A 78 0.37 5.87 1.92
CA LEU A 78 -0.62 6.26 0.93
C LEU A 78 0.05 6.99 -0.23
N VAL A 79 -0.28 6.59 -1.45
CA VAL A 79 0.22 7.19 -2.70
C VAL A 79 -0.91 7.34 -3.69
N ASP A 80 -0.73 8.20 -4.70
CA ASP A 80 -1.70 8.35 -5.77
C ASP A 80 -1.78 7.11 -6.66
N ALA A 81 -3.01 6.71 -6.98
CA ALA A 81 -3.27 5.79 -8.08
C ALA A 81 -3.25 6.54 -9.41
N ALA A 82 -2.82 5.88 -10.50
CA ALA A 82 -2.65 6.55 -11.79
C ALA A 82 -4.00 6.87 -12.47
N HIS A 83 -5.06 6.11 -12.16
CA HIS A 83 -6.39 6.28 -12.77
C HIS A 83 -7.50 6.11 -11.73
N ALA A 84 -8.46 7.05 -11.70
CA ALA A 84 -9.63 7.01 -10.80
C ALA A 84 -9.25 6.82 -9.31
N GLY A 85 -8.12 7.40 -8.91
CA GLY A 85 -7.63 7.39 -7.54
C GLY A 85 -8.47 8.26 -6.62
N LEU A 86 -8.61 7.85 -5.37
CA LEU A 86 -9.08 8.74 -4.31
C LEU A 86 -7.88 9.52 -3.78
N GLU A 87 -8.11 10.75 -3.38
CA GLU A 87 -7.08 11.61 -2.81
C GLU A 87 -6.52 11.00 -1.51
N PRO A 88 -5.22 10.64 -1.46
CA PRO A 88 -4.58 10.06 -0.28
C PRO A 88 -4.76 10.87 1.00
N ALA A 89 -4.69 12.20 0.92
CA ALA A 89 -4.88 13.09 2.06
C ALA A 89 -6.28 12.94 2.68
N ARG A 90 -7.32 12.80 1.84
CA ARG A 90 -8.70 12.60 2.33
C ARG A 90 -8.91 11.24 2.99
N VAL A 91 -8.19 10.21 2.52
CA VAL A 91 -8.18 8.89 3.17
C VAL A 91 -7.48 8.96 4.53
N LEU A 92 -6.38 9.71 4.64
CA LEU A 92 -5.71 9.96 5.91
C LEU A 92 -6.62 10.71 6.89
N ASP A 93 -7.31 11.75 6.45
CA ASP A 93 -8.22 12.54 7.28
C ASP A 93 -9.36 11.70 7.87
N GLY A 94 -9.82 10.69 7.15
CA GLY A 94 -10.84 9.74 7.61
C GLY A 94 -10.32 8.64 8.54
N ALA A 95 -8.99 8.42 8.63
CA ALA A 95 -8.40 7.36 9.43
C ALA A 95 -8.34 7.75 10.91
N ARG A 96 -8.72 6.81 11.80
CA ARG A 96 -8.70 7.04 13.25
C ARG A 96 -7.28 6.97 13.82
N LEU A 97 -6.41 6.19 13.20
CA LEU A 97 -5.05 5.93 13.65
C LEU A 97 -4.02 6.56 12.71
N GLN A 98 -3.84 7.87 12.78
CA GLN A 98 -2.92 8.57 11.87
C GLN A 98 -1.43 8.39 12.22
N LYS A 99 -1.09 7.84 13.40
CA LYS A 99 0.28 7.85 13.96
C LYS A 99 1.36 7.18 13.09
N ARG A 100 1.00 6.28 12.15
CA ARG A 100 1.94 5.60 11.25
C ARG A 100 1.40 5.51 9.82
N ILE A 101 0.57 6.47 9.42
CA ILE A 101 0.15 6.64 8.04
C ILE A 101 0.91 7.83 7.48
N ALA A 102 1.60 7.62 6.36
CA ALA A 102 2.27 8.65 5.61
C ALA A 102 1.58 8.82 4.27
N VAL A 103 1.42 10.05 3.81
CA VAL A 103 1.05 10.36 2.42
C VAL A 103 2.32 10.78 1.71
N LEU A 104 2.68 10.10 0.62
CA LEU A 104 3.83 10.45 -0.22
C LEU A 104 3.34 10.86 -1.61
N GLU A 105 3.34 12.17 -1.84
CA GLU A 105 2.97 12.79 -3.11
C GLU A 105 4.19 12.93 -4.02
N ASP A 106 3.94 13.19 -5.30
CA ASP A 106 4.97 13.48 -6.32
C ASP A 106 6.11 12.45 -6.33
N LEU A 107 5.76 11.17 -6.24
CA LEU A 107 6.72 10.10 -6.34
C LEU A 107 7.20 9.97 -7.79
N THR A 108 8.51 10.04 -7.97
CA THR A 108 9.11 9.63 -9.24
C THR A 108 8.83 8.14 -9.47
N ARG A 109 8.85 7.71 -10.73
CA ARG A 109 8.73 6.28 -11.07
C ARG A 109 9.74 5.42 -10.29
N ALA A 110 10.97 5.89 -10.18
CA ALA A 110 12.03 5.20 -9.46
C ALA A 110 11.75 5.08 -7.97
N GLU A 111 11.27 6.15 -7.31
CA GLU A 111 10.88 6.09 -5.90
C GLU A 111 9.70 5.15 -5.68
N ARG A 112 8.70 5.16 -6.57
CA ARG A 112 7.57 4.22 -6.50
C ARG A 112 8.05 2.78 -6.63
N SER A 113 8.91 2.47 -7.61
CA SER A 113 9.48 1.14 -7.78
C SER A 113 10.29 0.71 -6.55
N ALA A 114 11.10 1.60 -5.97
CA ALA A 114 11.86 1.30 -4.77
C ALA A 114 10.94 1.04 -3.57
N LEU A 115 9.88 1.83 -3.40
CA LEU A 115 8.87 1.63 -2.36
C LEU A 115 8.13 0.29 -2.53
N LEU A 116 7.80 -0.10 -3.77
CA LEU A 116 7.19 -1.40 -4.06
C LEU A 116 8.10 -2.55 -3.62
N GLU A 117 9.39 -2.49 -3.99
CA GLU A 117 10.38 -3.54 -3.65
C GLU A 117 10.60 -3.74 -2.14
N ILE A 118 10.53 -2.67 -1.33
CA ILE A 118 10.74 -2.76 0.13
C ILE A 118 9.44 -2.81 0.94
N SER A 119 8.29 -2.68 0.29
CA SER A 119 7.00 -2.80 0.96
C SER A 119 6.78 -4.23 1.46
N ARG A 120 5.99 -4.37 2.53
CA ARG A 120 5.49 -5.69 2.97
C ARG A 120 4.37 -6.20 2.07
N GLY A 121 3.73 -5.29 1.36
CA GLY A 121 2.74 -5.58 0.36
C GLY A 121 2.15 -4.32 -0.20
N VAL A 122 1.39 -4.50 -1.27
CA VAL A 122 0.72 -3.45 -2.02
C VAL A 122 -0.77 -3.71 -1.98
N CYS A 123 -1.56 -2.71 -1.64
CA CYS A 123 -3.01 -2.81 -1.64
C CYS A 123 -3.62 -1.70 -2.51
N THR A 124 -4.29 -2.09 -3.59
CA THR A 124 -4.84 -1.14 -4.56
C THR A 124 -5.87 -1.82 -5.47
N GLY A 125 -6.80 -1.03 -6.01
CA GLY A 125 -7.63 -1.42 -7.16
C GLY A 125 -7.01 -1.01 -8.51
N ASP A 126 -5.86 -0.33 -8.51
CA ASP A 126 -5.15 0.07 -9.73
C ASP A 126 -4.49 -1.15 -10.39
N ARG A 127 -5.04 -1.58 -11.53
CA ARG A 127 -4.51 -2.73 -12.29
C ARG A 127 -3.07 -2.54 -12.73
N GLY A 128 -2.66 -1.33 -13.06
CA GLY A 128 -1.29 -1.02 -13.47
C GLY A 128 -0.33 -1.26 -12.32
N LEU A 129 -0.67 -0.77 -11.12
CA LEU A 129 0.15 -0.96 -9.93
C LEU A 129 0.18 -2.42 -9.45
N LEU A 130 -0.94 -3.16 -9.56
CA LEU A 130 -0.95 -4.61 -9.30
C LEU A 130 -0.05 -5.38 -10.27
N ILE A 131 -0.01 -4.99 -11.56
CA ILE A 131 0.90 -5.58 -12.54
C ILE A 131 2.35 -5.23 -12.21
N GLU A 132 2.66 -3.97 -11.86
CA GLU A 132 4.00 -3.55 -11.43
C GLU A 132 4.47 -4.39 -10.23
N ALA A 133 3.64 -4.51 -9.19
CA ALA A 133 3.95 -5.31 -8.00
C ALA A 133 4.18 -6.79 -8.35
N ARG A 134 3.36 -7.37 -9.24
CA ARG A 134 3.53 -8.76 -9.70
C ARG A 134 4.85 -8.97 -10.45
N VAL A 135 5.27 -8.03 -11.30
CA VAL A 135 6.53 -8.12 -12.04
C VAL A 135 7.74 -8.07 -11.09
N LEU A 136 7.60 -7.33 -9.98
CA LEU A 136 8.62 -7.23 -8.93
C LEU A 136 8.53 -8.35 -7.89
N GLU A 137 7.63 -9.32 -8.06
CA GLU A 137 7.34 -10.39 -7.10
C GLU A 137 6.98 -9.86 -5.69
N ALA A 138 6.46 -8.63 -5.61
CA ALA A 138 6.00 -8.03 -4.37
C ALA A 138 4.60 -8.60 -4.00
N PRO A 139 4.34 -8.87 -2.70
CA PRO A 139 2.99 -9.22 -2.24
C PRO A 139 2.00 -8.13 -2.65
N HIS A 140 0.90 -8.52 -3.31
CA HIS A 140 -0.09 -7.59 -3.85
C HIS A 140 -1.49 -8.12 -3.63
N TYR A 141 -2.40 -7.21 -3.30
CA TYR A 141 -3.76 -7.53 -2.89
C TYR A 141 -4.72 -6.54 -3.52
N GLU A 142 -5.84 -7.06 -4.02
CA GLU A 142 -7.03 -6.24 -4.15
C GLU A 142 -7.53 -5.82 -2.76
N PRO A 143 -8.29 -4.73 -2.66
CA PRO A 143 -8.64 -4.16 -1.36
C PRO A 143 -9.42 -5.15 -0.47
N TRP A 144 -10.39 -5.86 -1.04
CA TRP A 144 -11.18 -6.86 -0.32
C TRP A 144 -10.34 -8.08 0.10
N GLU A 145 -9.33 -8.47 -0.70
CA GLU A 145 -8.42 -9.57 -0.36
C GLU A 145 -7.61 -9.20 0.89
N ALA A 146 -7.03 -7.99 0.91
CA ALA A 146 -6.29 -7.49 2.06
C ALA A 146 -7.17 -7.45 3.33
N HIS A 147 -8.41 -6.96 3.20
CA HIS A 147 -9.36 -6.88 4.31
C HIS A 147 -9.67 -8.27 4.88
N MET A 148 -10.10 -9.21 4.03
CA MET A 148 -10.46 -10.57 4.44
C MET A 148 -9.28 -11.30 5.04
N ALA A 149 -8.10 -11.13 4.45
CA ALA A 149 -6.93 -11.85 4.87
C ALA A 149 -6.39 -11.32 6.22
N ILE A 150 -6.53 -10.03 6.51
CA ILE A 150 -6.25 -9.48 7.83
C ILE A 150 -7.26 -9.96 8.89
N LEU A 151 -8.56 -10.00 8.57
CA LEU A 151 -9.59 -10.46 9.49
C LEU A 151 -9.57 -11.98 9.74
N GLY A 152 -9.15 -12.77 8.76
CA GLY A 152 -9.06 -14.23 8.86
C GLY A 152 -7.86 -14.75 9.67
N GLU A 153 -7.18 -13.91 10.45
CA GLU A 153 -5.98 -14.20 11.25
C GLU A 153 -4.74 -14.69 10.46
N ALA A 154 -4.78 -14.68 9.12
CA ALA A 154 -3.66 -15.03 8.24
C ALA A 154 -2.62 -13.89 8.09
N VAL A 155 -2.66 -12.88 8.96
CA VAL A 155 -1.81 -11.67 8.91
C VAL A 155 -0.32 -12.01 8.80
N HIS A 156 0.14 -13.03 9.52
CA HIS A 156 1.54 -13.47 9.52
C HIS A 156 1.98 -14.13 8.20
N ASP A 157 1.05 -14.76 7.48
CA ASP A 157 1.31 -15.38 6.18
C ASP A 157 1.26 -14.34 5.05
N LEU A 158 0.49 -13.26 5.23
CA LEU A 158 0.30 -12.20 4.24
C LEU A 158 1.43 -11.18 4.24
N PHE A 159 1.86 -10.79 5.43
CA PHE A 159 2.99 -9.89 5.59
C PHE A 159 4.09 -10.68 6.27
N PRO A 160 4.83 -11.53 5.54
CA PRO A 160 5.89 -12.33 6.14
C PRO A 160 6.79 -11.39 6.93
N SER A 161 6.85 -11.63 8.24
CA SER A 161 7.70 -10.87 9.14
C SER A 161 9.13 -11.11 8.67
N ALA A 162 9.77 -10.13 8.03
CA ALA A 162 11.23 -10.14 8.00
C ALA A 162 11.61 -9.89 9.44
N ALA A 163 11.95 -10.98 10.13
CA ALA A 163 12.43 -11.01 11.50
C ALA A 163 13.25 -9.74 11.76
N SER A 164 12.65 -8.81 12.51
CA SER A 164 13.28 -7.60 13.06
C SER A 164 14.53 -7.12 12.31
N GLY A 165 14.40 -6.82 11.02
CA GLY A 165 15.42 -6.10 10.28
C GLY A 165 15.31 -4.64 10.71
N ALA A 166 15.84 -4.31 11.90
CA ALA A 166 16.18 -2.94 12.19
C ALA A 166 17.04 -2.47 11.00
N LEU A 167 16.60 -1.42 10.31
CA LEU A 167 17.47 -0.71 9.38
C LEU A 167 18.78 -0.50 10.12
N PRO A 168 19.92 -1.02 9.61
CA PRO A 168 21.17 -0.93 10.34
C PRO A 168 21.41 0.55 10.63
N ALA A 169 21.43 0.89 11.92
CA ALA A 169 21.85 2.21 12.35
C ALA A 169 23.26 2.39 11.79
N SER A 170 23.39 3.28 10.82
CA SER A 170 24.69 3.61 10.24
C SER A 170 25.54 4.19 11.38
N ALA A 171 26.63 3.51 11.69
CA ALA A 171 27.69 3.99 12.58
C ALA A 171 28.50 5.11 11.91
#